data_AF-A0A9D9MAS0-F1
#
_entry.id   AF-A0A9D9MAS0-F1
#
_cell.length_a   1.000
_cell.length_b   1.000
_cell.length_c   1.000
_cell.angle_alpha   90.00
_cell.angle_beta   90.00
_cell.angle_gamma   90.00
#
_symmetry.space_group_name_H-M   'P 1'
#
loop_
_entity.id
_entity.type
_entity.pdbx_description
1 polymer ?
#
loop_
_entity_poly.entity_id
_entity_poly.type
_entity_poly.pdbx_seq_one_letter_code
_entity_poly.pdbx_strand_id
1 'polypeptide(L)'
;MPKLSFEKQLSRLEEIVEKLEAPQTDLDASVKLFEEGITLSKDLSAKLETVKFKVQELQKKGAALIPAPFDTDLAEDSDGEE
;
A
#
# COMPACT_ATOMS: atom_id res chain seq x y z
N MET A 1 -13.41 17.36 6.20
CA MET A 1 -14.42 16.41 5.67
C MET A 1 -13.90 14.99 5.84
N PRO A 2 -14.72 14.01 6.24
CA PRO A 2 -14.26 12.62 6.37
C PRO A 2 -13.86 12.09 4.99
N LYS A 3 -12.61 11.62 4.86
CA LYS A 3 -12.17 10.91 3.65
C LYS A 3 -13.05 9.68 3.48
N LEU A 4 -13.69 9.53 2.32
CA LEU A 4 -14.37 8.29 1.93
C LEU A 4 -13.42 7.10 2.09
N SER A 5 -13.94 5.94 2.47
CA SER A 5 -13.14 4.71 2.55
C SER A 5 -12.58 4.35 1.17
N PHE A 6 -11.53 3.52 1.14
CA PHE A 6 -10.90 3.11 -0.11
C PHE A 6 -11.92 2.47 -1.06
N GLU A 7 -12.75 1.58 -0.54
CA GLU A 7 -13.80 0.85 -1.26
C GLU A 7 -14.81 1.81 -1.86
N LYS A 8 -15.26 2.82 -1.10
CA LYS A 8 -16.20 3.83 -1.61
C LYS A 8 -15.60 4.67 -2.74
N GLN A 9 -14.31 5.02 -2.64
CA GLN A 9 -13.63 5.77 -3.69
C GLN A 9 -13.42 4.91 -4.95
N LEU A 10 -13.13 3.62 -4.77
CA LEU A 10 -13.00 2.67 -5.86
C LEU A 10 -14.34 2.45 -6.58
N SER A 11 -15.42 2.19 -5.84
CA SER A 11 -16.76 2.06 -6.42
C SER A 11 -17.19 3.32 -7.16
N ARG A 12 -16.84 4.51 -6.65
CA ARG A 12 -17.11 5.76 -7.36
C ARG A 12 -16.32 5.86 -8.67
N LEU A 13 -15.06 5.43 -8.67
CA LEU A 13 -14.24 5.42 -9.89
C LEU A 13 -14.83 4.45 -10.94
N GLU A 14 -15.32 3.30 -10.52
CA GLU A 14 -16.03 2.33 -11.37
C GLU A 14 -17.30 2.95 -11.98
N GLU A 15 -18.14 3.61 -11.17
CA GLU A 15 -19.33 4.33 -11.68
C GLU A 15 -18.99 5.42 -12.70
N ILE A 16 -17.85 6.12 -12.51
CA ILE A 16 -17.40 7.15 -13.43
C ILE A 16 -17.02 6.54 -14.78
N VAL A 17 -16.31 5.41 -14.78
CA VAL A 17 -15.94 4.68 -16.00
C VAL A 17 -17.21 4.24 -16.75
N GLU A 18 -18.16 3.62 -16.05
CA GLU A 18 -19.44 3.21 -16.64
C GLU A 18 -20.19 4.39 -17.28
N LYS A 19 -20.21 5.55 -16.62
CA LYS A 19 -20.85 6.76 -17.16
C LYS A 19 -20.11 7.33 -18.35
N LEU A 20 -18.78 7.31 -18.37
CA LEU A 20 -17.99 7.79 -19.49
C LEU A 20 -18.13 6.88 -20.73
N GLU A 21 -18.40 5.59 -20.55
CA GLU A 21 -18.67 4.65 -21.63
C GLU A 21 -20.12 4.71 -22.14
N ALA A 22 -21.02 5.36 -21.40
CA ALA A 22 -22.41 5.48 -21.78
C ALA A 22 -22.60 6.46 -22.97
N PRO A 23 -23.34 6.06 -24.03
CA PRO A 23 -23.47 6.84 -25.26
C PRO A 23 -24.29 8.15 -25.13
N GLN A 24 -24.93 8.38 -23.98
CA GLN A 24 -25.77 9.55 -23.70
C GLN A 24 -25.11 10.57 -22.75
N THR A 25 -23.82 10.42 -22.42
CA THR A 25 -23.12 11.37 -21.57
C THR A 25 -22.74 12.61 -22.38
N ASP A 26 -23.25 13.76 -21.96
CA ASP A 26 -22.93 15.04 -22.61
C ASP A 26 -21.45 15.41 -22.40
N LEU A 27 -20.93 16.31 -23.24
CA LEU A 27 -19.51 16.68 -23.23
C LEU A 27 -19.08 17.33 -21.92
N ASP A 28 -19.89 18.23 -21.36
CA ASP A 28 -19.58 18.94 -20.12
C ASP A 28 -19.56 18.00 -18.91
N ALA A 29 -20.49 17.05 -18.87
CA ALA A 29 -20.52 15.98 -17.89
C ALA A 29 -19.32 15.05 -18.04
N SER A 30 -18.94 14.72 -19.28
CA SER A 30 -17.77 13.87 -19.57
C SER A 30 -16.48 14.50 -19.04
N VAL A 31 -16.28 15.81 -19.24
CA VAL A 31 -15.12 16.54 -18.72
C VAL A 31 -15.08 16.49 -17.19
N LYS A 32 -16.20 16.77 -16.52
CA LYS A 32 -16.27 16.73 -15.05
C LYS A 32 -16.02 15.33 -14.48
N LEU A 33 -16.62 14.30 -15.09
CA LEU A 33 -16.44 12.91 -14.70
C LEU A 33 -14.97 12.48 -14.87
N PHE A 34 -14.33 12.91 -15.96
CA PHE A 34 -12.92 12.63 -16.22
C PHE A 34 -11.99 13.28 -15.19
N GLU A 35 -12.22 14.56 -14.84
CA GLU A 35 -11.47 15.26 -13.79
C GLU A 35 -11.63 14.58 -12.41
N GLU A 36 -12.86 14.19 -12.07
CA GLU A 36 -13.14 13.43 -10.86
C GLU A 36 -12.40 12.08 -10.86
N GLY A 37 -12.46 11.35 -11.98
CA GLY A 37 -11.80 10.06 -12.16
C GLY A 37 -10.28 10.13 -12.02
N ILE A 38 -9.63 11.16 -12.59
CA ILE A 38 -8.19 11.39 -12.42
C ILE A 38 -7.84 11.62 -10.95
N THR A 39 -8.64 12.43 -10.26
CA THR A 39 -8.41 12.73 -8.85
C THR A 39 -8.52 11.48 -7.99
N LEU A 40 -9.59 10.71 -8.18
CA LEU A 40 -9.80 9.44 -7.45
C LEU A 40 -8.69 8.42 -7.74
N SER A 41 -8.29 8.27 -9.01
CA SER A 41 -7.21 7.36 -9.41
C SER A 41 -5.89 7.69 -8.72
N LYS A 42 -5.53 8.98 -8.67
CA LYS A 42 -4.33 9.45 -7.95
C LYS A 42 -4.41 9.16 -6.45
N ASP A 43 -5.53 9.47 -5.82
CA ASP A 43 -5.73 9.26 -4.38
C ASP A 43 -5.68 7.79 -3.98
N LEU A 44 -6.32 6.91 -4.76
CA LEU A 44 -6.30 5.47 -4.56
C LEU A 44 -4.88 4.91 -4.73
N SER A 45 -4.16 5.35 -5.76
CA SER A 45 -2.77 4.93 -6.01
C SER A 45 -1.84 5.33 -4.85
N ALA A 46 -1.97 6.56 -4.35
CA ALA A 46 -1.18 7.03 -3.22
C ALA A 46 -1.44 6.25 -1.92
N LYS A 47 -2.70 5.88 -1.67
CA LYS A 47 -3.07 5.02 -0.53
C LYS A 47 -2.44 3.63 -0.66
N LEU A 48 -2.52 3.02 -1.85
CA LEU A 48 -1.92 1.71 -2.09
C LEU A 48 -0.40 1.73 -1.89
N GLU A 49 0.29 2.77 -2.36
CA GLU A 49 1.74 2.88 -2.16
C GLU A 49 2.10 3.02 -0.67
N THR A 50 1.30 3.79 0.09
CA THR A 50 1.47 3.91 1.54
C THR A 50 1.31 2.55 2.25
N VAL A 51 0.29 1.78 1.87
CA VAL A 51 0.06 0.45 2.43
C VAL A 51 1.19 -0.50 2.06
N LYS A 52 1.64 -0.49 0.81
CA LYS A 52 2.75 -1.30 0.32
C LYS A 52 4.04 -1.00 1.08
N PHE A 53 4.37 0.27 1.30
CA PHE A 53 5.53 0.67 2.11
C PHE A 53 5.44 0.10 3.53
N LYS A 54 4.27 0.22 4.18
CA LYS A 54 4.05 -0.31 5.53
C LYS A 54 4.20 -1.84 5.59
N VAL A 55 3.70 -2.55 4.57
CA VAL A 55 3.87 -4.02 4.47
C VAL A 55 5.34 -4.38 4.32
N GLN A 56 6.10 -3.67 3.48
CA GLN A 56 7.54 -3.89 3.31
C GLN A 56 8.32 -3.64 4.60
N GLU A 57 7.97 -2.59 5.36
CA GLU A 57 8.59 -2.31 6.66
C GLU A 57 8.33 -3.44 7.66
N LEU A 58 7.09 -3.93 7.73
CA LEU A 58 6.71 -5.04 8.59
C LEU A 58 7.44 -6.34 8.21
N GLN A 59 7.58 -6.63 6.91
CA GLN A 59 8.34 -7.79 6.44
C GLN A 59 9.82 -7.72 6.85
N LYS A 60 10.46 -6.55 6.71
CA LYS A 60 11.85 -6.34 7.14
C LYS A 60 12.01 -6.54 8.66
N LYS A 61 11.08 -6.00 9.45
CA LYS A 61 11.07 -6.16 10.91
C LYS A 61 10.85 -7.63 11.33
N GLY A 62 9.93 -8.33 10.66
CA GLY A 62 9.71 -9.76 10.90
C GLY A 62 10.92 -10.62 10.54
N ALA A 63 11.61 -10.31 9.44
CA ALA A 63 12.85 -10.99 9.05
C ALA A 63 14.00 -10.74 10.04
N ALA A 64 14.07 -9.55 10.64
CA ALA A 64 15.06 -9.23 11.68
C ALA A 64 14.82 -9.93 13.03
N LEU A 65 13.63 -10.53 13.23
CA LEU A 65 13.30 -11.32 14.42
C LEU A 65 13.66 -12.81 14.26
N ILE A 66 14.23 -13.23 13.13
CA ILE A 66 14.87 -14.54 13.02
C ILE A 66 16.11 -14.49 13.91
N PRO A 67 16.21 -15.31 14.98
CA PRO A 67 17.41 -15.35 15.80
C PRO A 67 18.57 -15.74 14.89
N ALA A 68 19.57 -14.87 14.79
CA ALA A 68 20.86 -15.30 14.26
C ALA A 68 21.35 -16.49 15.12
N PRO A 69 22.02 -17.50 14.53
CA PRO A 69 22.70 -18.51 15.33
C PRO A 69 23.59 -17.77 16.33
N PHE A 70 23.39 -18.05 17.61
CA PHE A 70 24.26 -17.57 18.66
C PHE A 70 25.63 -18.20 18.40
N ASP A 71 26.64 -17.41 18.08
CA ASP A 71 28.03 -17.90 18.01
C ASP A 71 28.42 -18.36 19.43
N THR A 72 28.40 -19.67 19.65
CA THR A 72 28.78 -20.31 20.90
C THR A 72 30.30 -20.49 21.04
N ASP A 73 31.11 -19.88 20.17
CA ASP A 73 32.57 -20.04 20.15
C ASP A 73 33.33 -19.13 21.15
N LEU A 74 32.69 -18.71 22.25
CA LEU A 74 33.35 -17.98 23.35
C LEU A 74 33.46 -18.80 24.64
N ALA A 75 33.50 -20.12 24.54
CA ALA A 75 33.69 -21.00 25.70
C ALA A 75 34.87 -21.98 25.53
N GLU A 76 36.06 -21.47 25.19
CA GLU A 76 37.33 -22.18 25.47
C GLU A 76 38.41 -21.19 25.93
N ASP A 77 38.12 -20.42 26.98
CA ASP A 77 39.15 -19.82 27.84
C ASP A 77 38.81 -20.18 29.29
N SER A 78 39.29 -21.34 29.76
CA SER A 78 39.85 -21.52 31.11
C SER A 78 40.21 -22.98 31.41
N ASP A 79 41.48 -23.12 31.81
CA ASP A 79 41.99 -24.02 32.84
C ASP A 79 42.20 -25.51 32.52
N GLY A 80 43.43 -25.78 32.10
CA GLY A 80 44.15 -27.00 32.45
C GLY A 80 45.62 -26.65 32.71
N GLU A 81 45.91 -26.09 33.89
CA GLU A 81 47.26 -26.06 34.47
C GLU A 81 47.78 -27.49 34.69
N GLU A 82 49.12 -27.60 34.64
CA GLU A 82 50.04 -28.75 34.85
C GLU A 82 50.42 -29.63 33.64
#